data_AF-A0A3B8P2H8-F1
#
_entry.id   AF-A0A3B8P2H8-F1
#
_cell.length_a   1.000
_cell.length_b   1.000
_cell.length_c   1.000
_cell.angle_alpha   90.00
_cell.angle_beta   90.00
_cell.angle_gamma   90.00
#
_symmetry.space_group_name_H-M   'P 1'
#
loop_
_entity.id
_entity.type
_entity.pdbx_description
1 polymer ?
#
loop_
_entity_poly.entity_id
_entity_poly.type
_entity_poly.pdbx_seq_one_letter_code
_entity_poly.pdbx_strand_id
1 'polypeptide(L)' 'MKPLRFAVTPGEPAGIGPDLCLLLAADAQPHPLIAITSRDLLAERVT' A
#
# COMPACT_ATOMS: atom_id res chain seq x y z
N MET A 1 -5.23 -16.22 -17.24
CA MET A 1 -4.53 -14.99 -17.68
C MET A 1 -3.47 -14.63 -16.65
N LYS A 2 -2.36 -13.99 -17.06
CA LYS A 2 -1.35 -13.49 -16.11
C LYS A 2 -1.92 -12.26 -15.37
N PRO A 3 -1.87 -12.18 -14.03
CA PRO A 3 -2.37 -11.02 -13.31
C PRO A 3 -1.56 -9.77 -13.68
N LEU A 4 -2.25 -8.66 -13.94
CA LEU A 4 -1.64 -7.34 -14.10
C LEU A 4 -1.09 -6.87 -12.75
N ARG A 5 -0.06 -6.03 -12.76
CA ARG A 5 0.56 -5.51 -11.54
C ARG A 5 0.46 -4.00 -11.55
N PHE A 6 0.04 -3.43 -10.44
CA PHE A 6 -0.18 -1.99 -10.32
C PHE A 6 0.73 -1.43 -9.24
N ALA A 7 1.47 -0.38 -9.58
CA ALA A 7 2.23 0.38 -8.60
C ALA A 7 1.28 1.34 -7.88
N VAL A 8 1.37 1.39 -6.55
CA VAL A 8 0.72 2.41 -5.72
C VAL A 8 1.79 3.19 -4.97
N THR A 9 1.68 4.51 -5.02
CA THR A 9 2.56 5.41 -4.27
C THR A 9 1.72 6.07 -3.18
N PRO A 10 2.00 5.82 -1.89
CA PRO A 10 1.22 6.41 -0.80
C PRO A 10 1.33 7.94 -0.71
N GLY A 11 2.27 8.57 -1.43
CA GLY A 11 2.45 10.01 -1.43
C GLY A 11 3.24 10.50 -0.21
N GLU A 12 2.76 11.59 0.41
CA GLU A 12 3.41 12.26 1.54
C GLU A 12 3.49 11.34 2.79
N PRO A 13 4.69 11.03 3.31
CA PRO A 13 4.88 10.15 4.47
C PRO A 13 4.16 10.57 5.75
N ALA A 14 4.05 11.89 5.99
CA ALA A 14 3.34 12.42 7.15
C ALA A 14 1.82 12.45 6.97
N GLY A 15 1.33 12.34 5.73
CA GLY A 15 -0.08 12.29 5.40
C GLY A 15 -0.72 10.93 5.68
N ILE A 16 -1.99 10.78 5.30
CA ILE A 16 -2.79 9.56 5.55
C ILE A 16 -2.63 8.50 4.46
N GLY A 17 -1.89 8.77 3.40
CA GLY A 17 -1.74 7.85 2.27
C GLY A 17 -1.16 6.47 2.64
N PRO A 18 -0.15 6.37 3.53
CA PRO A 18 0.32 5.09 4.07
C PRO A 18 -0.80 4.31 4.79
N ASP A 19 -1.56 4.99 5.64
CA ASP A 19 -2.67 4.42 6.41
C ASP A 19 -3.77 3.90 5.46
N LEU A 20 -4.11 4.67 4.43
CA LEU A 20 -5.07 4.24 3.39
C LEU A 20 -4.58 3.01 2.60
N CYS A 21 -3.28 2.91 2.33
CA CYS A 21 -2.71 1.73 1.67
C CYS A 21 -2.77 0.49 2.59
N LEU A 22 -2.55 0.65 3.89
CA LEU A 22 -2.68 -0.42 4.88
C LEU A 22 -4.14 -0.88 5.01
N LEU A 23 -5.08 0.06 5.06
CA LEU A 23 -6.52 -0.25 5.06
C LEU A 23 -6.93 -1.02 3.81
N LEU A 24 -6.45 -0.60 2.62
CA LEU A 24 -6.72 -1.30 1.37
C LEU A 24 -6.12 -2.72 1.36
N ALA A 25 -5.00 -2.94 2.05
CA ALA A 25 -4.34 -4.24 2.15
C ALA A 25 -5.06 -5.24 3.08
N ALA A 26 -6.05 -4.79 3.87
CA ALA A 26 -6.87 -5.67 4.71
C ALA A 26 -7.72 -6.64 3.88
N ASP A 27 -8.06 -6.26 2.64
CA ASP A 27 -8.84 -7.07 1.71
C ASP A 27 -7.99 -7.55 0.52
N ALA A 28 -8.31 -8.76 0.05
CA ALA A 28 -7.68 -9.31 -1.15
C ALA A 28 -8.06 -8.49 -2.39
N GLN A 29 -7.03 -8.02 -3.11
CA GLN A 29 -7.22 -7.22 -4.30
C GLN A 29 -7.33 -8.10 -5.56
N PRO A 30 -8.13 -7.71 -6.57
CA PRO A 30 -8.29 -8.48 -7.81
C PRO A 30 -6.99 -8.60 -8.61
N HIS A 31 -6.08 -7.65 -8.40
CA HIS A 31 -4.74 -7.63 -8.97
C HIS A 31 -3.71 -7.24 -7.90
N PRO A 32 -2.46 -7.76 -7.98
CA PRO A 32 -1.39 -7.33 -7.11
C PRO A 32 -1.17 -5.81 -7.13
N LEU A 33 -1.29 -5.20 -5.95
CA LEU A 33 -0.88 -3.82 -5.68
C LEU A 33 0.51 -3.82 -5.05
N ILE A 34 1.44 -3.09 -5.66
CA ILE A 34 2.84 -2.98 -5.22
C ILE A 34 3.04 -1.59 -4.66
N ALA A 35 3.12 -1.48 -3.33
CA ALA A 35 3.42 -0.22 -2.67
C ALA A 35 4.89 0.16 -2.88
N ILE A 36 5.13 1.31 -3.51
CA ILE A 36 6.45 1.91 -3.66
C ILE A 36 6.58 2.98 -2.57
N THR A 37 7.13 2.57 -1.42
CA THR A 37 7.28 3.41 -0.22
C THR A 37 8.32 2.81 0.73
N SER A 38 8.63 3.50 1.83
CA SER A 38 9.41 2.95 2.94
C SER A 38 8.65 1.83 3.64
N ARG A 39 9.29 0.66 3.77
CA ARG A 39 8.72 -0.47 4.52
C ARG A 39 8.63 -0.17 6.00
N ASP A 40 9.60 0.56 6.55
CA ASP A 40 9.65 0.91 7.96
C ASP A 40 8.48 1.85 8.31
N LEU A 41 8.19 2.83 7.45
CA LEU A 41 7.01 3.69 7.59
C LEU A 41 5.70 2.88 7.64
N LEU A 42 5.55 1.88 6.77
CA LEU A 42 4.35 1.03 6.80
C LEU A 42 4.28 0.22 8.09
N ALA A 43 5.40 -0.35 8.56
CA ALA A 43 5.44 -1.12 9.80
C ALA A 43 5.10 -0.26 11.04
N GLU A 44 5.56 0.99 11.08
CA GLU A 44 5.24 1.95 12.15
C GLU A 44 3.77 2.37 12.18
N ARG A 45 3.07 2.29 11.04
CA ARG A 45 1.67 2.74 10.88
C ARG A 45 0.65 1.63 11.13
N VAL A 46 1.07 0.36 11.22
CA VAL A 46 0.18 -0.75 11.56
C VAL A 46 -0.20 -0.65 13.04
N THR A 47 -1.49 -0.53 13.31
CA THR A 47 -2.06 -0.61 14.67
C THR A 47 -2.93 -1.85 14.80
#